data_AF-A0A087TW69-F1
#
_entry.id   AF-A0A087TW69-F1
#
_cell.length_a   1.000
_cell.length_b   1.000
_cell.length_c   1.000
_cell.angle_alpha   90.00
_cell.angle_beta   90.00
_cell.angle_gamma   90.00
#
_symmetry.space_group_name_H-M   'P 1'
#
loop_
_entity.id
_entity.type
_entity.pdbx_description
1 polymer ?
#
loop_
_entity_poly.entity_id
_entity_poly.type
_entity_poly.pdbx_seq_one_letter_code
_entity_poly.pdbx_strand_id
1 'polypeptide(L)'
;MVTVTLFDANHCPGSVMFLFSGYFGDILYTGDFRYKPDIFGAFQLPPIDVLYLDNTYCSPKCFFPTREDVIENILSQVHDCLVKNDRIFLGLDNLGKEDLLLAIAKERNCKIWVNPNRKEVMSIIGFPDIFTSDKSETKIFVVPTNQISIRNMVEWNKEMKTHAILATARFCGFNFKPFSAQSDIHVIPYSNHSSYLELKKFIKEVKPASVIPIVGKHVKGIFGTDISDRADMKVFQEFLRESTVSECVIPASVKRTMSLCELNNNACRPLKKRKIARKMTWRRPLSVGIRYIVSEDSGTDSDPDAIHIEREKTSTSCTEGISELSSSEISENYDSEQSDSDWEVILVTGKGSQKVPVVK
;
A
#
# COMPACT_ATOMS: atom_id res chain seq x y z
N MET A 1 -24.06 -18.88 5.58
CA MET A 1 -23.66 -18.10 4.39
C MET A 1 -22.77 -16.98 4.88
N VAL A 2 -21.71 -16.64 4.13
CA VAL A 2 -20.87 -15.47 4.40
C VAL A 2 -20.99 -14.54 3.20
N THR A 3 -21.22 -13.27 3.45
CA THR A 3 -21.25 -12.22 2.43
C THR A 3 -20.01 -11.36 2.60
N VAL A 4 -19.38 -10.99 1.49
CA VAL A 4 -18.26 -10.04 1.46
C VAL A 4 -18.62 -8.89 0.55
N THR A 5 -18.66 -7.68 1.10
CA THR A 5 -18.90 -6.45 0.33
C THR A 5 -17.62 -5.64 0.30
N LEU A 6 -17.21 -5.18 -0.89
CA LEU A 6 -16.03 -4.35 -1.07
C LEU A 6 -16.44 -2.89 -1.18
N PHE A 7 -15.70 -2.01 -0.49
CA PHE A 7 -15.81 -0.57 -0.62
C PHE A 7 -14.47 0.00 -1.08
N ASP A 8 -14.46 1.06 -1.87
CA ASP A 8 -13.23 1.77 -2.22
C ASP A 8 -12.55 2.31 -0.94
N ALA A 9 -11.28 1.94 -0.72
CA ALA A 9 -10.51 2.42 0.43
C ALA A 9 -9.88 3.80 0.20
N ASN A 10 -9.93 4.32 -1.04
CA ASN A 10 -9.43 5.65 -1.38
C ASN A 10 -7.94 5.85 -1.00
N HIS A 11 -7.15 4.77 -1.01
CA HIS A 11 -5.73 4.78 -0.69
C HIS A 11 -4.86 4.77 -1.96
N CYS A 12 -5.07 3.79 -2.84
CA CYS A 12 -4.42 3.68 -4.14
C CYS A 12 -5.31 2.92 -5.14
N PRO A 13 -4.99 2.90 -6.45
CA PRO A 13 -5.74 2.13 -7.43
C PRO A 13 -5.89 0.66 -7.02
N GLY A 14 -7.14 0.19 -6.91
CA GLY A 14 -7.47 -1.18 -6.50
C GLY A 14 -7.55 -1.41 -4.99
N SER A 15 -7.27 -0.41 -4.15
CA SER A 15 -7.42 -0.52 -2.69
C SER A 15 -8.90 -0.63 -2.28
N VAL A 16 -9.22 -1.57 -1.40
CA VAL A 16 -10.59 -1.82 -0.94
C VAL A 16 -10.65 -2.12 0.55
N MET A 17 -11.74 -1.69 1.18
CA MET A 17 -12.19 -2.16 2.49
C MET A 17 -13.11 -3.37 2.29
N PHE A 18 -13.13 -4.29 3.26
CA PHE A 18 -13.98 -5.47 3.24
C PHE A 18 -14.99 -5.43 4.39
N LEU A 19 -16.27 -5.56 4.09
CA LEU A 19 -17.31 -5.87 5.05
C LEU A 19 -17.65 -7.36 4.96
N PHE A 20 -17.30 -8.11 5.99
CA PHE A 20 -17.66 -9.52 6.15
C PHE A 20 -18.90 -9.62 7.03
N SER A 21 -19.95 -10.25 6.51
CA SER A 21 -21.19 -10.52 7.24
C SER A 21 -21.45 -12.02 7.29
N GLY A 22 -21.66 -12.58 8.47
CA GLY A 22 -21.89 -14.02 8.61
C GLY A 22 -22.23 -14.47 10.02
N TYR A 23 -21.99 -15.75 10.31
CA TYR A 23 -22.24 -16.34 11.64
C TYR A 23 -21.41 -15.68 12.75
N PHE A 24 -20.36 -14.95 12.38
CA PHE A 24 -19.43 -14.23 13.25
C PHE A 24 -19.80 -12.76 13.46
N GLY A 25 -20.97 -12.32 12.99
CA GLY A 25 -21.39 -10.92 13.01
C GLY A 25 -20.89 -10.13 11.80
N ASP A 26 -20.78 -8.82 11.96
CA ASP A 26 -20.38 -7.86 10.93
C ASP A 26 -19.00 -7.27 11.25
N ILE A 27 -18.02 -7.58 10.39
CA ILE A 27 -16.63 -7.16 10.54
C ILE A 27 -16.26 -6.25 9.38
N LEU A 28 -15.85 -5.01 9.68
CA LEU A 28 -15.29 -4.09 8.70
C LEU A 28 -13.76 -4.09 8.81
N TYR A 29 -13.07 -4.39 7.72
CA TYR A 29 -11.62 -4.37 7.63
C TYR A 29 -11.19 -3.30 6.62
N THR A 30 -10.52 -2.25 7.07
CA THR A 30 -10.21 -1.11 6.19
C THR A 30 -9.08 -1.39 5.20
N GLY A 31 -8.18 -2.32 5.51
CA GLY A 31 -6.84 -2.28 4.88
C GLY A 31 -6.20 -0.91 5.12
N ASP A 32 -5.33 -0.47 4.23
CA ASP A 32 -4.88 0.93 4.19
C ASP A 32 -5.96 1.79 3.52
N PHE A 33 -6.37 2.88 4.17
CA PHE A 33 -7.46 3.72 3.66
C PHE A 33 -7.29 5.20 4.01
N ARG A 34 -7.83 6.07 3.16
CA ARG A 34 -8.03 7.49 3.48
C ARG A 34 -9.50 7.84 3.47
N TYR A 35 -10.03 8.16 4.64
CA TYR A 35 -11.41 8.60 4.80
C TYR A 35 -11.71 9.82 3.93
N LYS A 36 -12.88 9.78 3.31
CA LYS A 36 -13.55 10.92 2.68
C LYS A 36 -15.03 10.85 3.04
N PRO A 37 -15.76 11.97 3.02
CA PRO A 37 -17.22 11.93 3.08
C PRO A 37 -17.78 10.97 2.01
N ASP A 38 -18.90 10.32 2.34
CA ASP A 38 -19.60 9.39 1.45
C ASP A 38 -18.76 8.17 1.02
N ILE A 39 -17.82 7.70 1.85
CA ILE A 39 -16.97 6.55 1.53
C ILE A 39 -17.77 5.25 1.28
N PHE A 40 -18.95 5.13 1.89
CA PHE A 40 -19.89 4.02 1.67
C PHE A 40 -20.97 4.33 0.61
N GLY A 41 -20.95 5.53 0.03
CA GLY A 41 -21.98 6.00 -0.90
C GLY A 41 -23.38 5.94 -0.28
N ALA A 42 -24.32 5.31 -0.99
CA ALA A 42 -25.69 5.11 -0.51
C ALA A 42 -25.88 3.86 0.37
N PHE A 43 -24.82 3.07 0.60
CA PHE A 43 -24.91 1.84 1.35
C PHE A 43 -25.06 2.14 2.84
N GLN A 44 -26.10 1.57 3.46
CA GLN A 44 -26.30 1.67 4.90
C GLN A 44 -25.55 0.52 5.57
N LEU A 45 -24.51 0.84 6.34
CA LEU A 45 -23.77 -0.16 7.09
C LEU A 45 -24.66 -0.85 8.13
N PRO A 46 -24.54 -2.18 8.29
CA PRO A 46 -25.09 -2.85 9.47
C PRO A 46 -24.32 -2.41 10.73
N PRO A 47 -24.84 -2.71 11.94
CA PRO A 47 -24.10 -2.46 13.19
C PRO A 47 -22.77 -3.23 13.23
N ILE A 48 -21.66 -2.54 12.99
CA ILE A 48 -20.33 -3.19 12.94
C ILE A 48 -19.93 -3.69 14.34
N ASP A 49 -19.59 -4.97 14.45
CA ASP A 49 -19.13 -5.59 15.69
C ASP A 49 -17.62 -5.35 15.90
N VAL A 50 -16.83 -5.55 14.85
CA VAL A 50 -15.38 -5.39 14.89
C VAL A 50 -14.92 -4.54 13.71
N LEU A 51 -14.22 -3.46 14.01
CA LEU A 51 -13.53 -2.63 13.03
C LEU A 51 -12.02 -2.89 13.12
N TYR A 52 -11.42 -3.45 12.07
CA TYR A 52 -9.98 -3.45 11.88
C TYR A 52 -9.59 -2.16 11.15
N LEU A 53 -8.81 -1.31 11.82
CA LEU A 53 -8.58 0.07 11.42
C LEU A 53 -7.13 0.31 10.98
N ASP A 54 -6.95 0.98 9.84
CA ASP A 54 -5.70 1.66 9.48
C ASP A 54 -5.39 2.74 10.51
N ASN A 55 -4.41 2.44 11.35
CA ASN A 55 -3.97 3.32 12.41
C ASN A 55 -2.62 3.98 12.11
N THR A 56 -2.21 4.05 10.82
CA THR A 56 -0.93 4.62 10.37
C THR A 56 -0.65 6.01 10.95
N TYR A 57 -1.65 6.88 11.04
CA TYR A 57 -1.54 8.23 11.62
C TYR A 57 -2.50 8.45 12.79
N CYS A 58 -2.78 7.41 13.58
CA CYS A 58 -3.68 7.48 14.74
C CYS A 58 -3.02 8.17 15.95
N SER A 59 -2.60 9.42 15.82
CA SER A 59 -2.06 10.22 16.92
C SER A 59 -2.45 11.69 16.75
N PRO A 60 -2.83 12.41 17.82
CA PRO A 60 -3.14 13.85 17.75
C PRO A 60 -2.01 14.71 17.17
N LYS A 61 -0.77 14.20 17.18
CA LYS A 61 0.40 14.87 16.59
C LYS A 61 0.40 14.81 15.06
N CYS A 62 -0.32 13.86 14.46
CA CYS A 62 -0.37 13.66 13.01
C CYS A 62 -1.45 14.53 12.37
N PHE A 63 -1.11 15.79 12.14
CA PHE A 63 -1.94 16.74 11.40
C PHE A 63 -1.35 16.97 10.00
N PHE A 64 -2.20 16.87 8.99
CA PHE A 64 -1.88 17.24 7.61
C PHE A 64 -3.16 17.67 6.87
N PRO A 65 -3.05 18.51 5.83
CA PRO A 65 -4.20 19.03 5.10
C PRO A 65 -4.93 17.99 4.24
N THR A 66 -6.00 18.41 3.58
CA THR A 66 -6.70 17.59 2.58
C THR A 66 -5.79 17.28 1.39
N ARG A 67 -6.14 16.27 0.56
CA ARG A 67 -5.32 16.01 -0.65
C ARG A 67 -5.38 17.21 -1.59
N GLU A 68 -6.53 17.84 -1.67
CA GLU A 68 -6.84 18.98 -2.51
C GLU A 68 -5.93 20.17 -2.15
N ASP A 69 -5.90 20.59 -0.87
CA ASP A 69 -5.03 21.70 -0.42
C ASP A 69 -3.54 21.39 -0.68
N VAL A 70 -3.13 20.13 -0.50
CA VAL A 70 -1.74 19.72 -0.72
C VAL A 70 -1.41 19.69 -2.23
N ILE A 71 -2.33 19.24 -3.07
CA ILE A 71 -2.18 19.25 -4.52
C ILE A 71 -2.00 20.69 -4.99
N GLU A 72 -2.85 21.62 -4.55
CA GLU A 72 -2.73 23.05 -4.89
C GLU A 72 -1.36 23.64 -4.49
N ASN A 73 -0.87 23.31 -3.30
CA ASN A 73 0.46 23.73 -2.88
C ASN A 73 1.56 23.16 -3.80
N ILE A 74 1.50 21.86 -4.12
CA ILE A 74 2.47 21.23 -5.04
C ILE A 74 2.40 21.88 -6.42
N LEU A 75 1.20 22.16 -6.93
CA LEU A 75 1.01 22.81 -8.22
C LEU A 75 1.64 24.20 -8.25
N SER A 76 1.49 24.99 -7.18
CA SER A 76 2.17 26.28 -7.03
C SER A 76 3.70 26.12 -7.03
N GLN A 77 4.24 25.14 -6.29
CA GLN A 77 5.69 24.90 -6.29
C GLN A 77 6.21 24.48 -7.68
N VAL A 78 5.45 23.63 -8.37
CA VAL A 78 5.74 23.22 -9.75
C VAL A 78 5.69 24.43 -10.69
N HIS A 79 4.72 25.34 -10.52
CA HIS A 79 4.64 26.59 -11.29
C HIS A 79 5.93 27.40 -11.17
N ASP A 80 6.32 27.71 -9.95
CA ASP A 80 7.44 28.60 -9.64
C ASP A 80 8.77 28.07 -10.19
N CYS A 81 8.95 26.75 -10.14
CA CYS A 81 10.12 26.08 -10.71
C CYS A 81 10.12 26.16 -12.25
N LEU A 82 8.98 25.87 -12.90
CA LEU A 82 8.90 25.87 -14.35
C LEU A 82 9.05 27.27 -14.96
N VAL A 83 8.53 28.32 -14.31
CA VAL A 83 8.72 29.72 -14.74
C VAL A 83 10.21 30.10 -14.73
N LYS A 84 10.98 29.57 -13.77
CA LYS A 84 12.44 29.75 -13.69
C LYS A 84 13.22 28.83 -14.62
N ASN A 85 12.52 27.99 -15.39
CA ASN A 85 13.09 27.01 -16.29
C ASN A 85 13.85 25.87 -15.56
N ASP A 86 13.55 25.64 -14.28
CA ASP A 86 14.17 24.61 -13.44
C ASP A 86 13.54 23.22 -13.66
N ARG A 87 14.30 22.16 -13.38
CA ARG A 87 13.85 20.75 -13.40
C ARG A 87 13.20 20.36 -12.08
N ILE A 88 12.20 19.49 -12.12
CA ILE A 88 11.48 19.00 -10.93
C ILE A 88 11.56 17.48 -10.84
N PHE A 89 12.02 16.96 -9.70
CA PHE A 89 11.88 15.56 -9.33
C PHE A 89 10.81 15.38 -8.24
N LEU A 90 9.77 14.61 -8.56
CA LEU A 90 8.73 14.18 -7.63
C LEU A 90 9.11 12.82 -7.05
N GLY A 91 9.39 12.77 -5.75
CA GLY A 91 9.63 11.53 -5.02
C GLY A 91 8.32 10.84 -4.68
N LEU A 92 7.99 9.74 -5.37
CA LEU A 92 6.78 8.96 -5.16
C LEU A 92 7.08 7.46 -5.10
N ASP A 93 6.15 6.70 -4.51
CA ASP A 93 6.17 5.23 -4.48
C ASP A 93 5.64 4.66 -5.80
N ASN A 94 5.85 3.37 -6.09
CA ASN A 94 5.50 2.80 -7.41
C ASN A 94 4.01 2.88 -7.78
N LEU A 95 3.12 2.87 -6.77
CA LEU A 95 1.67 2.98 -6.92
C LEU A 95 1.13 3.97 -5.88
N GLY A 96 0.06 4.68 -6.24
CA GLY A 96 -0.54 5.75 -5.45
C GLY A 96 -0.13 7.14 -5.94
N LYS A 97 -0.96 8.12 -5.55
CA LYS A 97 -0.79 9.56 -5.82
C LYS A 97 -0.98 9.92 -7.30
N GLU A 98 -1.69 9.09 -8.05
CA GLU A 98 -1.98 9.32 -9.47
C GLU A 98 -2.84 10.56 -9.69
N ASP A 99 -3.75 10.89 -8.77
CA ASP A 99 -4.54 12.13 -8.82
C ASP A 99 -3.66 13.39 -8.81
N LEU A 100 -2.59 13.39 -8.03
CA LEU A 100 -1.59 14.46 -8.02
C LEU A 100 -0.91 14.58 -9.39
N LEU A 101 -0.48 13.44 -9.97
CA LEU A 101 0.17 13.42 -11.29
C LEU A 101 -0.79 13.91 -12.38
N LEU A 102 -2.06 13.52 -12.31
CA LEU A 102 -3.09 13.97 -13.23
C LEU A 102 -3.36 15.47 -13.10
N ALA A 103 -3.41 16.00 -11.88
CA ALA A 103 -3.57 17.43 -11.63
C ALA A 103 -2.41 18.23 -12.23
N ILE A 104 -1.17 17.78 -12.00
CA ILE A 104 0.04 18.41 -12.55
C ILE A 104 0.01 18.41 -14.08
N ALA A 105 -0.26 17.26 -14.70
CA ALA A 105 -0.29 17.13 -16.15
C ALA A 105 -1.38 18.00 -16.79
N LYS A 106 -2.56 18.07 -16.17
CA LYS A 106 -3.67 18.92 -16.63
C LYS A 106 -3.35 20.41 -16.53
N GLU A 107 -2.84 20.87 -15.39
CA GLU A 107 -2.58 22.30 -15.20
C GLU A 107 -1.42 22.80 -16.06
N ARG A 108 -0.40 21.98 -16.28
CA ARG A 108 0.77 22.34 -17.08
C ARG A 108 0.66 21.97 -18.55
N ASN A 109 -0.39 21.24 -18.93
CA ASN A 109 -0.60 20.71 -20.27
C ASN A 109 0.67 20.02 -20.82
N CYS A 110 1.29 19.18 -19.98
CA CYS A 110 2.55 18.51 -20.31
C CYS A 110 2.54 17.04 -19.87
N LYS A 111 3.37 16.22 -20.53
CA LYS A 111 3.63 14.86 -20.06
C LYS A 111 4.56 14.86 -18.85
N ILE A 112 4.47 13.82 -18.04
CA ILE A 112 5.33 13.59 -16.88
C ILE A 112 6.24 12.40 -17.18
N TRP A 113 7.53 12.56 -16.94
CA TRP A 113 8.47 11.47 -17.14
C TRP A 113 8.35 10.47 -16.00
N VAL A 114 8.22 9.19 -16.35
CA VAL A 114 8.22 8.07 -15.40
C VAL A 114 9.11 6.95 -15.95
N ASN A 115 9.58 6.07 -15.06
CA ASN A 115 10.28 4.86 -15.52
C ASN A 115 9.33 3.96 -16.34
N PRO A 116 9.86 3.13 -17.26
CA PRO A 116 9.04 2.28 -18.12
C PRO A 116 8.08 1.36 -17.35
N ASN A 117 8.55 0.79 -16.23
CA ASN A 117 7.74 -0.09 -15.39
C ASN A 117 6.50 0.63 -14.83
N ARG A 118 6.63 1.88 -14.33
CA ARG A 118 5.48 2.66 -13.88
C ARG A 118 4.56 2.95 -15.05
N LYS A 119 5.09 3.31 -16.23
CA LYS A 119 4.25 3.57 -17.42
C LYS A 119 3.39 2.36 -17.78
N GLU A 120 3.96 1.15 -17.71
CA GLU A 120 3.23 -0.10 -17.93
C GLU A 120 2.12 -0.33 -16.90
N VAL A 121 2.43 -0.15 -15.60
CA VAL A 121 1.42 -0.25 -14.53
C VAL A 121 0.28 0.74 -14.76
N MET A 122 0.60 1.99 -15.14
CA MET A 122 -0.41 3.02 -15.43
C MET A 122 -1.29 2.64 -16.63
N SER A 123 -0.73 1.96 -17.62
CA SER A 123 -1.50 1.43 -18.76
C SER A 123 -2.44 0.30 -18.34
N ILE A 124 -2.00 -0.61 -17.46
CA ILE A 124 -2.80 -1.74 -16.99
C ILE A 124 -4.02 -1.26 -16.20
N ILE A 125 -3.85 -0.24 -15.36
CA ILE A 125 -4.96 0.34 -14.58
C ILE A 125 -5.88 1.25 -15.42
N GLY A 126 -5.59 1.44 -16.71
CA GLY A 126 -6.38 2.30 -17.59
C GLY A 126 -6.24 3.80 -17.29
N PHE A 127 -5.10 4.24 -16.75
CA PHE A 127 -4.86 5.65 -16.46
C PHE A 127 -4.68 6.46 -17.75
N PRO A 128 -5.07 7.76 -17.79
CA PRO A 128 -4.84 8.61 -18.95
C PRO A 128 -3.37 8.64 -19.41
N ASP A 129 -3.12 8.74 -20.73
CA ASP A 129 -1.76 8.83 -21.32
C ASP A 129 -1.13 10.21 -21.09
N ILE A 130 -0.81 10.50 -19.83
CA ILE A 130 -0.09 11.71 -19.38
C ILE A 130 1.40 11.43 -19.18
N PHE A 131 1.87 10.21 -19.45
CA PHE A 131 3.20 9.76 -19.09
C PHE A 131 4.10 9.61 -20.32
N THR A 132 5.37 9.99 -20.16
CA THR A 132 6.42 9.78 -21.16
C THR A 132 7.61 9.04 -20.57
N SER A 133 8.36 8.36 -21.44
CA SER A 133 9.67 7.79 -21.08
C SER A 133 10.81 8.54 -21.78
N ASP A 134 10.49 9.51 -22.64
CA ASP A 134 11.46 10.42 -23.23
C ASP A 134 11.74 11.58 -22.27
N LYS A 135 13.00 11.71 -21.86
CA LYS A 135 13.44 12.77 -20.93
C LYS A 135 13.45 14.16 -21.56
N SER A 136 13.44 14.26 -22.89
CA SER A 136 13.49 15.54 -23.60
C SER A 136 12.12 16.23 -23.70
N GLU A 137 11.03 15.49 -23.53
CA GLU A 137 9.66 16.01 -23.65
C GLU A 137 9.18 16.80 -22.42
N THR A 138 9.87 16.72 -21.29
CA THR A 138 9.39 17.30 -20.03
C THR A 138 10.50 17.62 -19.04
N LYS A 139 10.20 18.51 -18.11
CA LYS A 139 11.05 18.86 -16.96
C LYS A 139 10.55 18.28 -15.64
N ILE A 140 9.45 17.54 -15.67
CA ILE A 140 8.81 16.95 -14.50
C ILE A 140 9.05 15.45 -14.53
N PHE A 141 9.77 14.96 -13.53
CA PHE A 141 10.22 13.57 -13.45
C PHE A 141 9.71 12.95 -12.16
N VAL A 142 9.12 11.75 -12.23
CA VAL A 142 8.83 10.94 -11.06
C VAL A 142 9.98 9.98 -10.80
N VAL A 143 10.50 10.00 -9.59
CA VAL A 143 11.55 9.10 -9.12
C VAL A 143 11.10 8.41 -7.83
N PRO A 144 11.63 7.22 -7.53
CA PRO A 144 11.42 6.59 -6.24
C PRO A 144 11.80 7.53 -5.09
N THR A 145 10.99 7.55 -4.03
CA THR A 145 11.18 8.37 -2.82
C THR A 145 12.63 8.34 -2.29
N ASN A 146 13.26 7.16 -2.26
CA ASN A 146 14.63 6.98 -1.76
C ASN A 146 15.73 7.62 -2.65
N GLN A 147 15.41 8.02 -3.88
CA GLN A 147 16.35 8.76 -4.74
C GLN A 147 16.42 10.25 -4.39
N ILE A 148 15.42 10.80 -3.68
CA ILE A 148 15.49 12.17 -3.20
C ILE A 148 16.47 12.24 -2.02
N SER A 149 17.70 12.65 -2.32
CA SER A 149 18.79 12.79 -1.34
C SER A 149 19.68 13.97 -1.68
N ILE A 150 20.38 14.51 -0.67
CA ILE A 150 21.33 15.62 -0.86
C ILE A 150 22.39 15.26 -1.91
N ARG A 151 22.90 14.02 -1.86
CA ARG A 151 23.91 13.52 -2.81
C ARG A 151 23.38 13.53 -4.25
N ASN A 152 22.18 13.01 -4.48
CA ASN A 152 21.60 12.99 -5.81
C ASN A 152 21.24 14.40 -6.30
N MET A 153 20.79 15.29 -5.42
CA MET A 153 20.56 16.70 -5.78
C MET A 153 21.84 17.38 -6.28
N VAL A 154 23.00 17.10 -5.67
CA VAL A 154 24.30 17.61 -6.16
C VAL A 154 24.60 17.10 -7.57
N GLU A 155 24.39 15.81 -7.83
CA GLU A 155 24.61 15.22 -9.16
C GLU A 155 23.63 15.80 -10.20
N TRP A 156 22.34 15.88 -9.87
CA TRP A 156 21.33 16.43 -10.77
C TRP A 156 21.57 17.91 -11.09
N ASN A 157 22.04 18.69 -10.12
CA ASN A 157 22.36 20.10 -10.32
C ASN A 157 23.58 20.34 -11.23
N LYS A 158 24.41 19.32 -11.53
CA LYS A 158 25.48 19.44 -12.54
C LYS A 158 24.93 19.58 -13.96
N GLU A 159 23.77 18.98 -14.23
CA GLU A 159 23.12 19.03 -15.55
C GLU A 159 22.17 20.23 -15.68
N MET A 160 21.32 20.44 -14.68
CA MET A 160 20.29 21.47 -14.68
C MET A 160 19.88 21.79 -13.24
N LYS A 161 19.63 23.07 -12.94
CA LYS A 161 19.08 23.47 -11.66
C LYS A 161 17.79 22.70 -11.39
N THR A 162 17.74 22.03 -10.26
CA THR A 162 16.74 21.02 -9.94
C THR A 162 16.12 21.32 -8.58
N HIS A 163 14.81 21.16 -8.50
CA HIS A 163 14.03 21.09 -7.27
C HIS A 163 13.49 19.68 -7.09
N ALA A 164 13.47 19.21 -5.84
CA ALA A 164 12.83 17.96 -5.47
C ALA A 164 11.58 18.25 -4.63
N ILE A 165 10.50 17.51 -4.89
CA ILE A 165 9.29 17.54 -4.09
C ILE A 165 9.04 16.13 -3.57
N LEU A 166 9.05 15.99 -2.25
CA LEU A 166 8.72 14.77 -1.56
C LEU A 166 7.29 14.87 -1.02
N ALA A 167 6.34 14.29 -1.75
CA ALA A 167 4.92 14.32 -1.41
C ALA A 167 4.60 13.20 -0.41
N THR A 168 4.87 13.43 0.88
CA THR A 168 4.64 12.44 1.94
C THR A 168 4.33 13.06 3.30
N ALA A 169 3.32 12.52 3.97
CA ALA A 169 3.00 12.83 5.36
C ALA A 169 3.80 11.98 6.37
N ARG A 170 4.76 11.16 5.93
CA ARG A 170 5.49 10.22 6.81
C ARG A 170 6.14 10.93 8.01
N PHE A 171 6.62 12.15 7.81
CA PHE A 171 7.29 12.96 8.83
C PHE A 171 6.33 13.75 9.75
N CYS A 172 5.02 13.71 9.48
CA CYS A 172 4.03 14.33 10.34
C CYS A 172 4.01 13.66 11.72
N GLY A 173 3.85 14.50 12.76
CA GLY A 173 3.84 14.07 14.15
C GLY A 173 5.19 13.84 14.80
N PHE A 174 6.29 14.11 14.08
CA PHE A 174 7.65 14.10 14.63
C PHE A 174 8.20 15.52 14.82
N ASN A 175 9.15 15.67 15.74
CA ASN A 175 9.77 16.95 16.06
C ASN A 175 10.90 17.36 15.10
N PHE A 176 11.19 16.55 14.07
CA PHE A 176 12.21 16.84 13.09
C PHE A 176 11.57 17.12 11.72
N LYS A 177 12.19 18.02 10.96
CA LYS A 177 11.79 18.32 9.59
C LYS A 177 12.94 17.89 8.67
N PRO A 178 12.79 16.79 7.90
CA PRO A 178 13.84 16.37 7.00
C PRO A 178 14.11 17.45 5.94
N PHE A 179 15.38 17.56 5.54
CA PHE A 179 15.84 18.52 4.54
C PHE A 179 15.57 20.00 4.88
N SER A 180 15.40 20.33 6.17
CA SER A 180 15.11 21.71 6.59
C SER A 180 16.21 22.73 6.27
N ALA A 181 17.42 22.28 5.95
CA ALA A 181 18.54 23.14 5.56
C ALA A 181 18.66 23.30 4.03
N GLN A 182 17.79 22.66 3.25
CA GLN A 182 17.87 22.54 1.80
C GLN A 182 16.66 23.26 1.19
N SER A 183 16.90 24.39 0.55
CA SER A 183 15.83 25.19 -0.06
C SER A 183 15.28 24.60 -1.36
N ASP A 184 15.96 23.61 -1.93
CA ASP A 184 15.59 22.95 -3.18
C ASP A 184 14.93 21.58 -2.97
N ILE A 185 14.76 21.11 -1.72
CA ILE A 185 14.02 19.89 -1.39
C ILE A 185 12.80 20.25 -0.56
N HIS A 186 11.62 20.11 -1.16
CA HIS A 186 10.34 20.48 -0.57
C HIS A 186 9.64 19.23 -0.04
N VAL A 187 9.47 19.12 1.28
CA VAL A 187 8.71 18.03 1.90
C VAL A 187 7.30 18.50 2.17
N ILE A 188 6.34 17.97 1.41
CA ILE A 188 4.95 18.41 1.43
C ILE A 188 4.07 17.25 1.91
N PRO A 189 3.20 17.44 2.92
CA PRO A 189 2.54 16.35 3.64
C PRO A 189 1.33 15.76 2.90
N TYR A 190 1.56 15.24 1.69
CA TYR A 190 0.56 14.47 0.95
C TYR A 190 0.42 13.07 1.58
N SER A 191 -0.80 12.63 1.84
CA SER A 191 -1.07 11.31 2.44
C SER A 191 -2.14 10.54 1.66
N ASN A 192 -1.97 9.22 1.57
CA ASN A 192 -3.02 8.29 1.16
C ASN A 192 -3.59 7.50 2.35
N HIS A 193 -3.25 7.90 3.58
CA HIS A 193 -3.85 7.38 4.80
C HIS A 193 -4.60 8.48 5.53
N SER A 194 -5.61 8.08 6.30
CA SER A 194 -6.40 8.99 7.13
C SER A 194 -5.56 9.68 8.20
N SER A 195 -5.72 10.99 8.34
CA SER A 195 -5.26 11.78 9.49
C SER A 195 -6.03 11.39 10.75
N TYR A 196 -5.51 11.79 11.92
CA TYR A 196 -6.19 11.50 13.19
C TYR A 196 -7.62 12.07 13.25
N LEU A 197 -7.85 13.27 12.69
CA LEU A 197 -9.18 13.88 12.65
C LEU A 197 -10.12 13.16 11.69
N GLU A 198 -9.61 12.71 10.54
CA GLU A 198 -10.34 11.87 9.58
C GLU A 198 -10.74 10.54 10.23
N LEU A 199 -9.83 9.87 10.97
CA LEU A 199 -10.14 8.65 11.72
C LEU A 199 -11.24 8.88 12.77
N LYS A 200 -11.18 9.98 13.53
CA LYS A 200 -12.26 10.33 14.49
C LYS A 200 -13.61 10.50 13.79
N LYS A 201 -13.65 11.11 12.60
CA LYS A 201 -14.89 11.26 11.81
C LYS A 201 -15.40 9.90 11.33
N PHE A 202 -14.52 9.08 10.77
CA PHE A 202 -14.87 7.74 10.30
C PHE A 202 -15.47 6.86 11.41
N ILE A 203 -14.87 6.84 12.60
CA ILE A 203 -15.39 6.01 13.69
C ILE A 203 -16.72 6.53 14.22
N LYS A 204 -16.95 7.85 14.22
CA LYS A 204 -18.25 8.44 14.55
C LYS A 204 -19.35 8.07 13.56
N GLU A 205 -18.98 7.84 12.30
CA GLU A 205 -19.88 7.40 11.25
C GLU A 205 -20.20 5.90 11.38
N VAL A 206 -19.16 5.06 11.56
CA VAL A 206 -19.27 3.60 11.64
C VAL A 206 -19.84 3.12 12.98
N LYS A 207 -19.51 3.78 14.09
CA LYS A 207 -19.89 3.43 15.48
C LYS A 207 -19.75 1.93 15.80
N PRO A 208 -18.56 1.34 15.65
CA PRO A 208 -18.36 -0.09 15.88
C PRO A 208 -18.44 -0.45 17.37
N ALA A 209 -18.69 -1.73 17.70
CA ALA A 209 -18.64 -2.19 19.08
C ALA A 209 -17.20 -2.34 19.61
N SER A 210 -16.26 -2.62 18.72
CA SER A 210 -14.83 -2.73 19.04
C SER A 210 -13.95 -2.29 17.88
N VAL A 211 -12.75 -1.80 18.20
CA VAL A 211 -11.75 -1.38 17.22
C VAL A 211 -10.44 -2.10 17.49
N ILE A 212 -9.87 -2.70 16.45
CA ILE A 212 -8.58 -3.40 16.48
C ILE A 212 -7.62 -2.67 15.53
N PRO A 213 -6.43 -2.25 15.97
CA PRO A 213 -5.46 -1.63 15.09
C PRO A 213 -4.87 -2.68 14.13
N ILE A 214 -4.74 -2.33 12.85
CA ILE A 214 -4.05 -3.17 11.85
C ILE A 214 -2.53 -3.11 12.08
N VAL A 215 -1.99 -1.90 12.31
CA VAL A 215 -0.57 -1.67 12.60
C VAL A 215 -0.33 -1.90 14.09
N GLY A 216 0.42 -2.96 14.40
CA GLY A 216 0.66 -3.39 15.78
C GLY A 216 1.56 -2.45 16.60
N LYS A 217 1.40 -2.48 17.92
CA LYS A 217 2.14 -1.65 18.90
C LYS A 217 3.68 -1.78 18.88
N HIS A 218 4.20 -2.86 18.30
CA HIS A 218 5.64 -3.13 18.25
C HIS A 218 6.31 -2.59 16.98
N VAL A 219 5.51 -2.11 16.02
CA VAL A 219 6.01 -1.50 14.80
C VAL A 219 6.74 -0.20 15.16
N LYS A 220 7.91 0.00 14.56
CA LYS A 220 8.70 1.22 14.73
C LYS A 220 8.43 2.18 13.60
N GLY A 221 8.43 3.48 13.90
CA GLY A 221 8.34 4.52 12.90
C GLY A 221 9.68 4.76 12.21
N ILE A 222 9.73 5.83 11.41
CA ILE A 222 10.96 6.23 10.72
C ILE A 222 12.11 6.37 11.73
N PHE A 223 13.30 5.92 11.35
CA PHE A 223 14.51 6.00 12.18
C PHE A 223 14.37 5.29 13.53
N GLY A 224 13.48 4.29 13.63
CA GLY A 224 13.26 3.54 14.87
C GLY A 224 12.46 4.30 15.93
N THR A 225 11.81 5.42 15.55
CA THR A 225 11.00 6.22 16.47
C THR A 225 9.86 5.41 17.06
N ASP A 226 9.49 5.74 18.30
CA ASP A 226 8.34 5.12 18.95
C ASP A 226 7.04 5.72 18.40
N ILE A 227 6.18 4.83 17.89
CA ILE A 227 4.84 5.15 17.38
C ILE A 227 3.78 4.24 18.02
N SER A 228 4.11 3.63 19.16
CA SER A 228 3.20 2.72 19.86
C SER A 228 1.90 3.39 20.30
N ASP A 229 1.90 4.72 20.48
CA ASP A 229 0.70 5.53 20.74
C ASP A 229 -0.32 5.40 19.61
N ARG A 230 0.12 5.18 18.37
CA ARG A 230 -0.77 5.00 17.21
C ARG A 230 -1.57 3.70 17.25
N ALA A 231 -1.18 2.73 18.09
CA ALA A 231 -1.93 1.50 18.29
C ALA A 231 -2.92 1.56 19.47
N ASP A 232 -2.99 2.67 20.22
CA ASP A 232 -3.91 2.82 21.35
C ASP A 232 -5.32 3.19 20.87
N MET A 233 -6.18 2.18 20.68
CA MET A 233 -7.56 2.38 20.23
C MET A 233 -8.50 2.90 21.34
N LYS A 234 -8.03 3.03 22.60
CA LYS A 234 -8.86 3.61 23.69
C LYS A 234 -9.24 5.06 23.43
N VAL A 235 -8.49 5.76 22.58
CA VAL A 235 -8.81 7.13 22.13
C VAL A 235 -10.17 7.23 21.44
N PHE A 236 -10.74 6.11 21.01
CA PHE A 236 -12.04 6.04 20.35
C PHE A 236 -13.17 5.48 21.23
N GLN A 237 -12.90 5.19 22.51
CA GLN A 237 -13.86 4.54 23.42
C GLN A 237 -15.20 5.28 23.51
N GLU A 238 -15.17 6.61 23.45
CA GLU A 238 -16.37 7.47 23.50
C GLU A 238 -17.28 7.37 22.26
N PHE A 239 -16.80 6.76 21.16
CA PHE A 239 -17.54 6.61 19.90
C PHE A 239 -18.02 5.18 19.64
N LEU A 240 -17.69 4.25 20.53
CA LEU A 240 -18.07 2.85 20.38
C LEU A 240 -19.53 2.67 20.81
N ARG A 241 -20.24 1.79 20.10
CA ARG A 241 -21.57 1.35 20.55
C ARG A 241 -21.44 0.34 21.67
N GLU A 242 -22.51 0.15 22.44
CA GLU A 242 -22.60 -0.96 23.38
C GLU A 242 -22.51 -2.29 22.64
N SER A 243 -21.69 -3.18 23.17
CA SER A 243 -21.49 -4.51 22.59
C SER A 243 -22.64 -5.41 22.97
N THR A 244 -23.40 -5.85 21.97
CA THR A 244 -24.37 -6.94 22.09
C THR A 244 -23.61 -8.25 21.91
N VAL A 245 -22.78 -8.61 22.88
CA VAL A 245 -21.96 -9.83 22.82
C VAL A 245 -22.88 -11.03 22.66
N SER A 246 -22.95 -11.54 21.44
CA SER A 246 -23.54 -12.83 21.14
C SER A 246 -22.38 -13.81 21.02
N GLU A 247 -22.46 -14.95 21.71
CA GLU A 247 -21.41 -15.96 21.62
C GLU A 247 -21.31 -16.46 20.17
N CYS A 248 -20.17 -16.20 19.52
CA CYS A 248 -19.93 -16.64 18.16
C CYS A 248 -19.73 -18.15 18.12
N VAL A 249 -20.77 -18.89 17.72
CA VAL A 249 -20.69 -20.34 17.54
C VAL A 249 -20.24 -20.65 16.13
N ILE A 250 -18.99 -21.10 15.98
CA ILE A 250 -18.45 -21.53 14.69
C ILE A 250 -19.22 -22.78 14.21
N PRO A 251 -19.86 -22.75 13.02
CA PRO A 251 -20.59 -23.90 12.49
C PRO A 251 -19.69 -25.13 12.31
N ALA A 252 -20.24 -26.33 12.52
CA ALA A 252 -19.49 -27.58 12.42
C ALA A 252 -18.86 -27.80 11.04
N SER A 253 -19.53 -27.35 9.97
CA SER A 253 -19.00 -27.39 8.60
C SER A 253 -17.73 -26.53 8.47
N VAL A 254 -17.74 -25.32 9.04
CA VAL A 254 -16.58 -24.42 9.02
C VAL A 254 -15.44 -24.97 9.87
N LYS A 255 -15.74 -25.51 11.07
CA LYS A 255 -14.74 -26.19 11.91
C LYS A 255 -14.03 -27.31 11.15
N ARG A 256 -14.80 -28.15 10.43
CA ARG A 256 -14.24 -29.23 9.61
C ARG A 256 -13.30 -28.70 8.53
N THR A 257 -13.69 -27.65 7.81
CA THR A 257 -12.84 -27.01 6.79
C THR A 257 -11.56 -26.44 7.39
N MET A 258 -11.67 -25.72 8.51
CA MET A 258 -10.50 -25.15 9.21
C MET A 258 -9.50 -26.25 9.63
N SER A 259 -9.99 -27.35 10.21
CA SER A 259 -9.13 -28.49 10.59
C SER A 259 -8.47 -29.17 9.39
N LEU A 260 -9.17 -29.29 8.25
CA LEU A 260 -8.58 -29.81 7.01
C LEU A 260 -7.46 -28.89 6.48
N CYS A 261 -7.67 -27.57 6.53
CA CYS A 261 -6.64 -26.59 6.16
C CYS A 261 -5.41 -26.67 7.08
N GLU A 262 -5.61 -26.83 8.40
CA GLU A 262 -4.51 -27.00 9.36
C GLU A 262 -3.72 -28.30 9.12
N LEU A 263 -4.41 -29.40 8.79
CA LEU A 263 -3.76 -30.68 8.43
C LEU A 263 -2.94 -30.56 7.13
N ASN A 264 -3.45 -29.87 6.12
CA ASN A 264 -2.74 -29.62 4.87
C ASN A 264 -1.55 -28.65 5.05
N ASN A 265 -1.69 -27.62 5.87
CA ASN A 265 -0.59 -26.73 6.22
C ASN A 265 0.51 -27.45 7.01
N ASN A 266 0.16 -28.46 7.82
CA ASN A 266 1.14 -29.31 8.50
C ASN A 266 1.85 -30.30 7.56
N ALA A 267 1.27 -30.65 6.40
CA ALA A 267 1.93 -31.38 5.32
C ALA A 267 2.86 -30.48 4.49
N CYS A 268 2.56 -29.17 4.41
CA CYS A 268 3.43 -28.13 3.85
C CYS A 268 4.27 -27.42 4.93
N ARG A 269 4.98 -28.18 5.77
CA ARG A 269 6.11 -27.57 6.50
C ARG A 269 7.16 -27.12 5.47
N PRO A 270 7.78 -25.93 5.61
CA PRO A 270 8.93 -25.59 4.78
C PRO A 270 9.97 -26.68 5.01
N LEU A 271 10.32 -27.42 3.94
CA LEU A 271 11.50 -28.27 3.94
C LEU A 271 12.63 -27.40 4.50
N LYS A 272 13.19 -27.79 5.64
CA LYS A 272 14.39 -27.14 6.21
C LYS A 272 15.34 -26.93 5.03
N LYS A 273 15.73 -25.68 4.76
CA LYS A 273 16.60 -25.30 3.63
C LYS A 273 17.86 -26.19 3.64
N ARG A 274 17.81 -27.34 2.97
CA ARG A 274 18.99 -28.03 2.46
C ARG A 274 19.27 -27.33 1.15
N LYS A 275 20.31 -26.49 1.15
CA LYS A 275 20.85 -25.90 -0.06
C LYS A 275 21.19 -27.04 -1.03
N ILE A 276 20.33 -27.27 -2.01
CA ILE A 276 20.61 -28.12 -3.16
C ILE A 276 20.27 -27.25 -4.37
N ALA A 277 21.31 -26.74 -5.02
CA ALA A 277 21.18 -26.07 -6.31
C ALA A 277 20.78 -27.12 -7.35
N ARG A 278 19.71 -26.88 -8.11
CA ARG A 278 19.51 -27.60 -9.38
C ARG A 278 18.62 -26.90 -10.40
N LYS A 279 19.07 -27.09 -11.65
CA LYS A 279 18.66 -26.48 -12.92
C LYS A 279 17.16 -26.58 -13.19
N MET A 280 16.62 -25.48 -13.75
CA MET A 280 15.30 -25.41 -14.38
C MET A 280 15.16 -26.42 -15.52
N THR A 281 14.13 -27.26 -15.44
CA THR A 281 13.36 -27.67 -16.63
C THR A 281 11.87 -27.54 -16.30
N TRP A 282 11.14 -26.90 -17.21
CA TRP A 282 9.74 -26.54 -17.07
C TRP A 282 8.81 -27.71 -17.38
N ARG A 283 7.80 -27.92 -16.53
CA ARG A 283 6.35 -27.92 -16.87
C ARG A 283 5.53 -28.23 -15.62
N ARG A 284 4.62 -27.33 -15.23
CA ARG A 284 3.55 -27.59 -14.24
C ARG A 284 2.18 -27.50 -14.95
N PRO A 285 1.21 -28.38 -14.65
CA PRO A 285 -0.13 -28.32 -15.19
C PRO A 285 -0.92 -27.15 -14.59
N LEU A 286 -1.89 -26.66 -15.36
CA LEU A 286 -2.75 -25.52 -15.05
C LEU A 286 -3.67 -25.82 -13.85
N SER A 287 -3.58 -25.01 -12.80
CA SER A 287 -4.60 -24.92 -11.75
C SER A 287 -5.37 -23.60 -11.90
N VAL A 288 -6.69 -23.72 -11.90
CA VAL A 288 -7.66 -22.61 -12.04
C VAL A 288 -7.73 -21.86 -10.71
N GLY A 289 -7.34 -20.58 -10.72
CA GLY A 289 -7.33 -19.68 -9.57
C GLY A 289 -6.67 -18.34 -9.94
N ILE A 290 -7.12 -17.25 -9.30
CA ILE A 290 -6.68 -15.88 -9.60
C ILE A 290 -5.17 -15.75 -9.30
N ARG A 291 -4.39 -15.45 -10.35
CA ARG A 291 -2.93 -15.39 -10.33
C ARG A 291 -2.47 -13.99 -9.91
N TYR A 292 -1.99 -13.84 -8.68
CA TYR A 292 -1.06 -12.75 -8.35
C TYR A 292 0.27 -13.03 -9.06
N ILE A 293 0.71 -12.10 -9.92
CA ILE A 293 2.07 -12.13 -10.48
C ILE A 293 2.98 -11.59 -9.38
N VAL A 294 3.55 -12.50 -8.58
CA VAL A 294 4.74 -12.18 -7.79
C VAL A 294 5.93 -12.45 -8.71
N SER A 295 6.57 -11.39 -9.18
CA SER A 295 7.88 -11.49 -9.82
C SER A 295 8.90 -11.93 -8.77
N GLU A 296 9.37 -13.17 -8.86
CA GLU A 296 10.53 -13.64 -8.11
C GLU A 296 11.79 -12.98 -8.68
N ASP A 297 12.18 -11.85 -8.09
CA ASP A 297 13.57 -11.38 -8.01
C ASP A 297 13.68 -10.25 -6.97
N SER A 298 13.59 -10.60 -5.68
CA SER A 298 14.25 -9.83 -4.61
C SER A 298 14.23 -10.64 -3.31
N GLY A 299 15.25 -11.46 -3.12
CA GLY A 299 15.57 -12.00 -1.80
C GLY A 299 16.09 -10.90 -0.88
N THR A 300 15.18 -10.17 -0.24
CA THR A 300 15.28 -9.66 1.15
C THR A 300 13.89 -9.15 1.53
N ASP A 301 13.31 -9.71 2.58
CA ASP A 301 12.13 -9.18 3.26
C ASP A 301 12.59 -7.94 4.05
N SER A 302 12.77 -6.83 3.31
CA SER A 302 13.16 -5.53 3.84
C SER A 302 12.03 -4.57 3.55
N ASP A 303 11.51 -3.99 4.63
CA ASP A 303 10.63 -2.81 4.69
C ASP A 303 10.64 -1.95 3.41
N PRO A 304 9.49 -1.76 2.72
CA PRO A 304 9.39 -0.85 1.56
C PRO A 304 9.72 0.61 1.91
N ASP A 305 9.91 0.93 3.20
CA ASP A 305 10.18 2.27 3.72
C ASP A 305 11.64 2.54 4.11
N ALA A 306 12.57 1.64 3.80
CA ALA A 306 13.98 1.84 4.13
C ALA A 306 14.63 2.99 3.33
N ILE A 307 14.73 4.18 3.94
CA ILE A 307 15.68 5.22 3.52
C ILE A 307 17.02 4.92 4.20
N HIS A 308 18.01 4.51 3.43
CA HIS A 308 19.41 4.54 3.87
C HIS A 308 19.88 5.99 3.94
N ILE A 309 19.93 6.58 5.13
CA ILE A 309 20.77 7.74 5.39
C ILE A 309 22.11 7.18 5.89
N GLU A 310 23.10 7.15 5.01
CA GLU A 310 24.45 6.74 5.36
C GLU A 310 25.01 7.67 6.45
N ARG A 311 25.50 7.07 7.54
CA ARG A 311 26.45 7.71 8.45
C ARG A 311 27.85 7.44 7.88
N GLU A 312 28.61 8.51 7.65
CA GLU A 312 30.02 8.42 7.26
C GLU A 312 30.82 7.53 8.22
N LYS A 313 31.49 6.49 7.69
CA LYS A 313 32.78 5.99 8.20
C LYS A 313 33.63 5.39 7.06
N THR A 314 34.90 5.72 7.14
CA THR A 314 36.06 5.41 6.29
C THR A 314 36.45 3.92 6.21
N SER A 315 36.97 3.51 5.03
CA SER A 315 37.92 2.41 4.69
C SER A 315 37.93 1.11 5.54
N THR A 316 38.00 -0.11 4.99
CA THR A 316 39.17 -0.74 4.30
C THR A 316 38.76 -2.14 3.77
N SER A 317 39.65 -2.76 2.99
CA SER A 317 39.55 -3.79 1.93
C SER A 317 39.54 -5.29 2.29
N CYS A 318 39.47 -6.11 1.19
CA CYS A 318 40.00 -7.49 0.97
C CYS A 318 39.09 -8.69 1.35
N THR A 319 39.06 -9.89 0.70
CA THR A 319 39.32 -10.48 -0.65
C THR A 319 38.95 -11.99 -0.57
N GLU A 320 38.54 -12.61 -1.70
CA GLU A 320 38.65 -14.05 -2.08
C GLU A 320 37.84 -15.13 -1.30
N GLY A 321 37.39 -16.30 -1.81
CA GLY A 321 37.42 -16.99 -3.12
C GLY A 321 36.88 -18.47 -3.02
N ILE A 322 36.09 -18.89 -4.02
CA ILE A 322 36.05 -20.18 -4.80
C ILE A 322 35.64 -21.59 -4.19
N SER A 323 34.89 -22.36 -5.04
CA SER A 323 34.74 -23.85 -5.25
C SER A 323 33.66 -24.67 -4.49
N GLU A 324 33.07 -25.79 -4.97
CA GLU A 324 32.65 -26.39 -6.28
C GLU A 324 31.90 -27.74 -6.00
N LEU A 325 30.99 -28.21 -6.90
CA LEU A 325 30.48 -29.61 -7.14
C LEU A 325 29.55 -30.32 -6.09
N SER A 326 28.60 -31.25 -6.35
CA SER A 326 28.03 -31.99 -7.51
C SER A 326 26.65 -32.65 -7.14
N SER A 327 26.12 -33.57 -7.98
CA SER A 327 24.72 -33.91 -8.32
C SER A 327 24.11 -35.23 -7.76
N SER A 328 22.76 -35.36 -7.66
CA SER A 328 21.95 -36.54 -8.10
C SER A 328 20.41 -36.40 -7.88
N GLU A 329 19.61 -36.86 -8.87
CA GLU A 329 18.15 -36.67 -9.09
C GLU A 329 17.33 -37.88 -8.65
N ILE A 330 16.06 -37.69 -8.21
CA ILE A 330 14.95 -38.67 -8.34
C ILE A 330 13.60 -37.91 -8.44
N SER A 331 12.73 -38.34 -9.36
CA SER A 331 11.39 -37.86 -9.72
C SER A 331 10.26 -38.62 -9.02
N GLU A 332 9.06 -38.03 -8.86
CA GLU A 332 7.77 -38.76 -8.94
C GLU A 332 6.51 -37.84 -9.01
N ASN A 333 5.50 -38.31 -9.74
CA ASN A 333 4.25 -37.67 -10.16
C ASN A 333 3.08 -37.89 -9.17
N TYR A 334 2.10 -36.97 -9.10
CA TYR A 334 0.74 -37.26 -8.59
C TYR A 334 -0.34 -36.38 -9.26
N ASP A 335 -1.45 -37.04 -9.64
CA ASP A 335 -2.73 -36.51 -10.15
C ASP A 335 -3.66 -36.05 -9.01
N SER A 336 -4.56 -35.08 -9.27
CA SER A 336 -5.61 -34.63 -8.34
C SER A 336 -6.93 -34.29 -9.04
N GLU A 337 -8.04 -34.84 -8.53
CA GLU A 337 -9.43 -34.45 -8.82
C GLU A 337 -9.90 -33.26 -7.97
N GLN A 338 -10.78 -32.40 -8.51
CA GLN A 338 -11.12 -31.07 -7.98
C GLN A 338 -12.65 -30.89 -7.85
N SER A 339 -13.14 -30.35 -6.72
CA SER A 339 -14.55 -30.01 -6.49
C SER A 339 -14.78 -28.49 -6.54
N ASP A 340 -15.64 -28.03 -7.46
CA ASP A 340 -16.03 -26.63 -7.66
C ASP A 340 -17.05 -26.15 -6.61
N SER A 341 -16.82 -24.97 -6.03
CA SER A 341 -17.81 -24.20 -5.29
C SER A 341 -17.87 -22.79 -5.87
N ASP A 342 -18.97 -22.48 -6.57
CA ASP A 342 -19.17 -21.24 -7.33
C ASP A 342 -19.43 -20.04 -6.40
N TRP A 343 -18.65 -18.97 -6.56
CA TRP A 343 -18.88 -17.67 -5.93
C TRP A 343 -19.76 -16.79 -6.84
N GLU A 344 -20.74 -16.09 -6.27
CA GLU A 344 -21.56 -15.11 -6.98
C GLU A 344 -21.06 -13.68 -6.67
N VAL A 345 -20.73 -12.90 -7.71
CA VAL A 345 -20.28 -11.51 -7.58
C VAL A 345 -21.41 -10.55 -7.98
N ILE A 346 -21.79 -9.67 -7.06
CA ILE A 346 -22.87 -8.69 -7.25
C ILE A 346 -22.30 -7.29 -7.00
N LEU A 347 -22.44 -6.41 -7.99
CA LEU A 347 -22.13 -4.99 -7.85
C LEU A 347 -23.34 -4.29 -7.24
N VAL A 348 -23.15 -3.65 -6.09
CA VAL A 348 -24.19 -2.86 -5.42
C VAL A 348 -23.91 -1.39 -5.64
N THR A 349 -24.87 -0.67 -6.23
CA THR A 349 -24.78 0.78 -6.45
C THR A 349 -25.98 1.49 -5.82
N GLY A 350 -25.92 2.81 -5.66
CA GLY A 350 -27.07 3.61 -5.21
C GLY A 350 -28.30 3.55 -6.13
N LYS A 351 -28.20 2.89 -7.30
CA LYS A 351 -29.32 2.66 -8.24
C LYS A 351 -29.83 1.20 -8.24
N GLY A 352 -29.30 0.33 -7.38
CA GLY A 352 -29.67 -1.08 -7.28
C GLY A 352 -28.48 -2.04 -7.41
N SER A 353 -28.77 -3.34 -7.34
CA SER A 353 -27.79 -4.43 -7.43
C SER A 353 -27.78 -5.06 -8.83
N GLN A 354 -26.59 -5.24 -9.42
CA GLN A 354 -26.40 -5.87 -10.72
C GLN A 354 -25.44 -7.05 -10.61
N LYS A 355 -25.80 -8.20 -11.19
CA LYS A 355 -24.88 -9.35 -11.29
C LYS A 355 -23.73 -9.00 -12.24
N VAL A 356 -22.50 -9.23 -11.80
CA VAL A 356 -21.32 -9.05 -12.64
C VAL A 356 -20.92 -10.43 -13.16
N PRO A 357 -20.77 -10.61 -14.48
CA PRO A 357 -20.24 -11.86 -15.01
C PRO A 357 -18.83 -12.09 -14.46
N VAL A 358 -18.61 -13.25 -13.83
CA VAL A 358 -17.27 -13.69 -13.43
C VAL A 358 -16.51 -13.97 -14.73
N VAL A 359 -15.62 -13.07 -15.12
CA VAL A 359 -14.70 -13.32 -16.24
C VAL A 359 -13.75 -14.41 -15.76
N LYS A 360 -13.92 -15.63 -16.29
CA LYS A 360 -13.03 -16.77 -16.02
C LYS A 360 -11.66 -16.56 -16.66
#